data_AF-A0A7Z9ZLL9-F1
#
_entry.id   AF-A0A7Z9ZLL9-F1
#
_cell.length_a   1.000
_cell.length_b   1.000
_cell.length_c   1.000
_cell.angle_alpha   90.00
_cell.angle_beta   90.00
_cell.angle_gamma   90.00
#
_symmetry.space_group_name_H-M   'P 1'
#
loop_
_entity.id
_entity.type
_entity.pdbx_description
1 polymer ?
#
loop_
_entity_poly.entity_id
_entity_poly.type
_entity_poly.pdbx_seq_one_letter_code
_entity_poly.pdbx_strand_id
1 'polypeptide(L)'
;AEGREHYVGTVLSAHNLYGSWWGEGRPGWHTECVVMSMDILGVPLDIHAGGNDLIFPHHENEIAQAEAATGKTFARIWLHNGMLTVRGEKMAKSFTVPQTASFPMSRPGKKSGLTTKEMANPTIRHPKVTLAS
;
A
#
# COMPACT_ATOMS: atom_id res chain seq x y z
N ALA A 1 -10.84 26.58 -34.23
CA ALA A 1 -9.96 25.45 -34.54
C ALA A 1 -9.69 24.73 -33.22
N GLU A 2 -10.41 23.63 -33.02
CA GLU A 2 -10.54 22.91 -31.75
C GLU A 2 -9.21 22.24 -31.34
N GLY A 3 -8.87 22.39 -30.06
CA GLY A 3 -7.75 21.71 -29.41
C GLY A 3 -8.08 20.24 -29.19
N ARG A 4 -7.16 19.36 -29.59
CA ARG A 4 -7.23 17.92 -29.33
C ARG A 4 -6.79 17.63 -27.91
N GLU A 5 -7.74 17.36 -27.03
CA GLU A 5 -7.50 16.69 -25.74
C GLU A 5 -7.52 15.18 -25.99
N HIS A 6 -6.34 14.59 -26.19
CA HIS A 6 -6.15 13.14 -26.19
C HIS A 6 -6.05 12.66 -24.74
N TYR A 7 -7.18 12.47 -24.06
CA TYR A 7 -7.22 11.71 -22.80
C TYR A 7 -7.55 10.24 -23.09
N VAL A 8 -6.50 9.41 -23.07
CA VAL A 8 -6.64 7.95 -22.97
C VAL A 8 -6.88 7.66 -21.48
N GLY A 9 -8.14 7.48 -21.06
CA GLY A 9 -8.44 7.14 -19.68
C GLY A 9 -9.91 6.79 -19.47
N THR A 10 -10.14 5.56 -19.00
CA THR A 10 -11.44 4.96 -18.67
C THR A 10 -12.34 5.95 -17.92
N VAL A 11 -13.47 6.34 -18.53
CA VAL A 11 -14.47 7.23 -17.92
C VAL A 11 -15.18 6.47 -16.79
N LEU A 12 -14.61 6.50 -15.59
CA LEU A 12 -15.32 6.18 -14.36
C LEU A 12 -16.11 7.44 -13.96
N SER A 13 -17.43 7.38 -14.14
CA SER A 13 -18.49 8.28 -13.66
C SER A 13 -18.04 9.57 -12.93
N ALA A 14 -18.43 10.73 -13.49
CA ALA A 14 -18.09 12.09 -13.07
C ALA A 14 -18.70 12.55 -11.71
N HIS A 15 -18.64 11.72 -10.67
CA HIS A 15 -19.12 12.07 -9.34
C HIS A 15 -17.97 12.22 -8.34
N ASN A 16 -18.04 13.28 -7.52
CA ASN A 16 -17.09 13.66 -6.46
C ASN A 16 -15.69 14.05 -6.99
N LEU A 17 -15.64 15.05 -7.86
CA LEU A 17 -14.40 15.71 -8.30
C LEU A 17 -14.12 16.95 -7.45
N TYR A 18 -12.84 17.30 -7.31
CA TYR A 18 -12.36 18.49 -6.63
C TYR A 18 -11.56 19.38 -7.59
N GLY A 19 -11.72 20.70 -7.47
CA GLY A 19 -10.96 21.66 -8.26
C GLY A 19 -9.49 21.72 -7.85
N SER A 20 -8.59 21.72 -8.83
CA SER A 20 -7.15 21.88 -8.64
C SER A 20 -6.56 22.81 -9.71
N TRP A 21 -5.28 23.15 -9.59
CA TRP A 21 -4.59 24.00 -10.57
C TRP A 21 -4.46 23.32 -11.95
N TRP A 22 -4.67 22.00 -12.00
CA TRP A 22 -4.64 21.19 -13.23
C TRP A 22 -6.04 20.77 -13.70
N GLY A 23 -7.10 21.40 -13.17
CA GLY A 23 -8.49 21.06 -13.49
C GLY A 23 -9.16 20.20 -12.42
N GLU A 24 -10.37 19.73 -12.72
CA GLU A 24 -11.15 18.88 -11.81
C GLU A 24 -10.61 17.45 -11.80
N GLY A 25 -10.42 16.88 -10.61
CA GLY A 25 -9.88 15.53 -10.46
C GLY A 25 -10.09 14.93 -9.08
N ARG A 26 -9.44 13.79 -8.84
CA ARG A 26 -9.39 13.12 -7.53
C ARG A 26 -7.95 12.77 -7.20
N PRO A 27 -7.57 12.76 -5.92
CA PRO A 27 -6.24 12.33 -5.53
C PRO A 27 -5.99 10.87 -5.95
N GLY A 28 -4.74 10.57 -6.28
CA GLY A 28 -4.30 9.21 -6.56
C GLY A 28 -4.17 8.42 -5.26
N TRP A 29 -4.43 7.11 -5.32
CA TRP A 29 -4.41 6.19 -4.17
C TRP A 29 -3.16 6.33 -3.29
N HIS A 30 -1.96 6.44 -3.89
CA HIS A 30 -0.70 6.56 -3.16
C HIS A 30 -0.52 7.94 -2.50
N THR A 31 -1.00 8.99 -3.16
CA THR A 31 -0.82 10.38 -2.69
C THR A 31 -1.64 10.68 -1.46
N GLU A 32 -2.81 10.06 -1.32
CA GLU A 32 -3.66 10.19 -0.13
C GLU A 32 -2.91 9.76 1.15
N CYS A 33 -2.29 8.58 1.14
CA CYS A 33 -1.54 8.06 2.28
C CYS A 33 -0.35 8.94 2.66
N VAL A 34 0.38 9.46 1.67
CA VAL A 34 1.52 10.35 1.89
C VAL A 34 1.07 11.63 2.57
N VAL A 35 0.12 12.35 1.96
CA VAL A 35 -0.30 13.67 2.45
C VAL A 35 -0.88 13.57 3.87
N MET A 36 -1.76 12.59 4.12
CA MET A 36 -2.37 12.42 5.44
C MET A 36 -1.34 12.02 6.51
N SER A 37 -0.45 11.08 6.21
CA SER A 37 0.53 10.60 7.19
C SER A 37 1.51 11.72 7.57
N MET A 38 1.94 12.51 6.58
CA MET A 38 2.83 13.63 6.81
C MET A 38 2.16 14.77 7.60
N ASP A 39 0.91 15.09 7.29
CA ASP A 39 0.17 16.17 7.96
C ASP A 39 -0.13 15.84 9.43
N ILE A 40 -0.55 14.60 9.71
CA ILE A 40 -0.98 14.19 11.05
C ILE A 40 0.19 13.81 11.95
N LEU A 41 1.16 13.03 11.44
CA LEU A 41 2.23 12.43 12.26
C LEU A 41 3.59 13.11 12.05
N GLY A 42 3.75 13.86 10.96
CA GLY A 42 5.04 14.40 10.56
C GLY A 42 5.97 13.35 9.95
N VAL A 43 7.18 13.81 9.59
CA VAL A 43 8.18 13.00 8.90
C VAL A 43 9.54 13.14 9.60
N PRO A 44 10.28 12.05 9.86
CA PRO A 44 9.99 10.65 9.51
C PRO A 44 8.95 9.98 10.43
N LEU A 45 8.15 9.09 9.86
CA LEU A 45 7.31 8.16 10.62
C LEU A 45 8.18 7.13 11.36
N ASP A 46 7.79 6.75 12.57
CA ASP A 46 8.47 5.68 13.30
C ASP A 46 8.15 4.31 12.69
N ILE A 47 6.87 4.01 12.48
CA ILE A 47 6.39 2.75 11.92
C ILE A 47 5.33 3.05 10.86
N HIS A 48 5.53 2.52 9.65
CA HIS A 48 4.53 2.47 8.60
C HIS A 48 4.19 1.01 8.29
N ALA A 49 2.91 0.66 8.19
CA ALA A 49 2.48 -0.74 8.12
C ALA A 49 1.40 -0.97 7.05
N GLY A 50 1.39 -2.16 6.47
CA GLY A 50 0.38 -2.56 5.49
C GLY A 50 0.38 -4.06 5.18
N GLY A 51 -0.43 -4.47 4.22
CA GLY A 51 -0.39 -5.85 3.69
C GLY A 51 0.88 -6.10 2.88
N ASN A 52 1.30 -7.37 2.75
CA ASN A 52 2.44 -7.73 1.89
C ASN A 52 2.20 -7.38 0.41
N ASP A 53 0.94 -7.31 -0.02
CA ASP A 53 0.55 -6.85 -1.35
C ASP A 53 0.72 -5.34 -1.57
N LEU A 54 0.89 -4.56 -0.50
CA LEU A 54 1.11 -3.11 -0.58
C LEU A 54 2.58 -2.73 -0.70
N ILE A 55 3.53 -3.66 -0.51
CA ILE A 55 4.97 -3.37 -0.65
C ILE A 55 5.24 -2.71 -2.02
N PHE A 56 4.71 -3.31 -3.09
CA PHE A 56 4.79 -2.77 -4.44
C PHE A 56 3.44 -2.91 -5.14
N PRO A 57 2.93 -1.87 -5.83
CA PRO A 57 3.59 -0.57 -6.05
C PRO A 57 3.29 0.47 -4.95
N HIS A 58 2.46 0.14 -3.95
CA HIS A 58 1.87 1.15 -3.08
C HIS A 58 2.89 1.87 -2.19
N HIS A 59 3.54 1.17 -1.27
CA HIS A 59 4.52 1.77 -0.36
C HIS A 59 5.75 2.31 -1.10
N GLU A 60 6.20 1.65 -2.17
CA GLU A 60 7.32 2.14 -2.99
C GLU A 60 7.01 3.52 -3.59
N ASN A 61 5.80 3.72 -4.11
CA ASN A 61 5.37 5.01 -4.65
C ASN A 61 5.17 6.05 -3.55
N GLU A 62 4.74 5.65 -2.34
CA GLU A 62 4.66 6.57 -1.20
C GLU A 62 6.03 7.09 -0.79
N ILE A 63 7.03 6.20 -0.68
CA ILE A 63 8.43 6.58 -0.42
C ILE A 63 8.89 7.56 -1.48
N ALA A 64 8.72 7.22 -2.77
CA ALA A 64 9.14 8.08 -3.87
C ALA A 64 8.50 9.47 -3.82
N GLN A 65 7.19 9.57 -3.55
CA GLN A 65 6.48 10.84 -3.45
C GLN A 65 6.91 11.66 -2.22
N ALA A 66 6.97 11.03 -1.05
CA ALA A 66 7.30 11.70 0.20
C ALA A 66 8.75 12.18 0.26
N GLU A 67 9.69 11.34 -0.16
CA GLU A 67 11.12 11.68 -0.15
C GLU A 67 11.45 12.71 -1.24
N ALA A 68 10.81 12.65 -2.41
CA ALA A 68 10.97 13.69 -3.43
C ALA A 68 10.42 15.05 -2.96
N ALA A 69 9.31 15.08 -2.22
CA ALA A 69 8.71 16.31 -1.72
C ALA A 69 9.45 16.93 -0.53
N THR A 70 10.01 16.09 0.36
CA THR A 70 10.60 16.55 1.64
C THR A 70 12.12 16.50 1.71
N GLY A 71 12.76 15.68 0.87
CA GLY A 71 14.19 15.36 0.95
C GLY A 71 14.57 14.56 2.20
N LYS A 72 13.60 14.03 2.96
CA LYS A 72 13.81 13.28 4.21
C LYS A 72 13.25 11.87 4.06
N THR A 73 13.80 10.93 4.82
CA THR A 73 13.27 9.56 4.88
C THR A 73 11.81 9.53 5.32
N PHE A 74 10.95 8.82 4.60
CA PHE A 74 9.51 8.80 4.91
C PHE A 74 9.17 8.04 6.20
N ALA A 75 9.67 6.81 6.34
CA ALA A 75 9.45 5.97 7.53
C ALA A 75 10.71 5.21 7.93
N ARG A 76 10.93 5.04 9.23
CA ARG A 76 12.11 4.33 9.77
C ARG A 76 11.93 2.82 9.74
N ILE A 77 10.72 2.33 10.01
CA ILE A 77 10.40 0.91 10.10
C ILE A 77 9.17 0.63 9.24
N TRP A 78 9.26 -0.42 8.42
CA TRP A 78 8.17 -0.93 7.62
C TRP A 78 7.71 -2.30 8.14
N LEU A 79 6.40 -2.44 8.40
CA LEU A 79 5.81 -3.69 8.88
C LEU A 79 4.77 -4.22 7.89
N HIS A 80 5.02 -5.40 7.33
CA HIS A 80 4.10 -6.04 6.39
C HIS A 80 3.50 -7.32 6.95
N ASN A 81 2.17 -7.46 6.88
CA ASN A 81 1.49 -8.69 7.28
C ASN A 81 1.46 -9.73 6.14
N GLY A 82 1.51 -11.02 6.49
CA GLY A 82 1.37 -12.10 5.54
C GLY A 82 -0.05 -12.21 4.97
N MET A 83 -0.17 -12.74 3.75
CA MET A 83 -1.47 -12.93 3.10
C MET A 83 -2.34 -13.92 3.89
N LEU A 84 -3.62 -13.59 4.07
CA LEU A 84 -4.60 -14.53 4.59
C LEU A 84 -5.00 -15.56 3.52
N THR A 85 -4.87 -16.84 3.87
CA THR A 85 -5.28 -17.97 3.03
C THR A 85 -6.47 -18.69 3.63
N VAL A 86 -7.48 -19.02 2.83
CA VAL A 86 -8.60 -19.89 3.22
C VAL A 86 -8.58 -21.10 2.29
N ARG A 87 -8.51 -22.30 2.86
CA ARG A 87 -8.40 -23.57 2.09
C ARG A 87 -7.19 -23.60 1.13
N GLY A 88 -6.11 -22.91 1.48
CA GLY A 88 -4.89 -22.85 0.66
C GLY A 88 -4.91 -21.83 -0.48
N GLU A 89 -6.03 -21.14 -0.70
CA GLU A 89 -6.13 -20.07 -1.70
C GLU A 89 -6.04 -18.70 -1.03
N LYS A 90 -5.32 -17.77 -1.69
CA LYS A 90 -5.23 -16.37 -1.27
C LYS A 90 -6.61 -15.73 -1.39
N MET A 91 -7.07 -15.09 -0.32
CA MET A 91 -8.26 -14.24 -0.43
C MET A 91 -7.94 -13.00 -1.27
N ALA A 92 -8.63 -12.83 -2.39
CA ALA A 92 -8.64 -11.60 -3.17
C ALA A 92 -9.98 -11.44 -3.89
N LYS A 93 -10.37 -10.19 -4.21
CA LYS A 93 -11.69 -9.83 -4.77
C LYS A 93 -12.15 -10.66 -5.97
N SER A 94 -11.20 -11.20 -6.75
CA SER A 94 -11.44 -12.01 -7.94
C SER A 94 -11.59 -13.52 -7.70
N PHE A 95 -11.27 -14.04 -6.50
CA PHE A 95 -11.31 -15.48 -6.21
C PHE A 95 -12.64 -15.89 -5.57
N THR A 96 -13.02 -17.15 -5.82
CA THR A 96 -14.27 -17.80 -5.38
C THR A 96 -14.45 -17.85 -3.86
N VAL A 97 -13.41 -17.52 -3.09
CA VAL A 97 -13.46 -17.50 -1.63
C VAL A 97 -14.27 -16.29 -1.13
N PRO A 98 -15.29 -16.49 -0.27
CA PRO A 98 -16.03 -15.39 0.34
C PRO A 98 -15.11 -14.52 1.23
N GLN A 99 -15.21 -13.20 1.08
CA GLN A 99 -14.29 -12.22 1.67
C GLN A 99 -14.90 -11.36 2.79
N THR A 100 -16.14 -11.62 3.17
CA THR A 100 -16.84 -10.79 4.16
C THR A 100 -16.46 -11.19 5.58
N ALA A 101 -16.20 -10.21 6.43
CA ALA A 101 -15.90 -10.40 7.86
C ALA A 101 -17.06 -11.01 8.68
N SER A 102 -18.19 -11.32 8.04
CA SER A 102 -19.36 -11.98 8.62
C SER A 102 -19.19 -13.50 8.77
N PHE A 103 -17.98 -14.04 8.62
CA PHE A 103 -17.69 -15.41 9.01
C PHE A 103 -18.01 -15.58 10.51
N PRO A 104 -18.84 -16.58 10.89
CA PRO A 104 -19.12 -16.80 12.29
C PRO A 104 -17.80 -17.14 13.00
N MET A 105 -17.45 -16.36 14.04
CA MET A 105 -16.43 -16.74 15.02
C MET A 105 -16.91 -17.99 15.76
N SER A 106 -16.89 -19.15 15.11
CA SER A 106 -17.03 -20.42 15.81
C SER A 106 -15.74 -20.65 16.60
N ARG A 107 -15.90 -20.96 17.89
CA ARG A 107 -14.81 -21.21 18.86
C ARG A 107 -13.70 -22.08 18.24
N PRO A 108 -12.41 -21.80 18.51
CA PRO A 108 -11.33 -22.62 18.00
C PRO A 108 -11.36 -23.99 18.70
N GLY A 109 -11.80 -25.01 17.96
CA GLY A 109 -11.88 -26.39 18.41
C GLY A 109 -11.57 -27.35 17.28
N LYS A 110 -10.27 -27.57 17.05
CA LYS A 110 -9.59 -28.77 16.50
C LYS A 110 -8.44 -28.38 15.57
N LYS A 111 -7.28 -28.94 15.89
CA LYS A 111 -6.01 -28.81 15.16
C LYS A 111 -6.17 -29.40 13.75
N SER A 112 -6.07 -28.57 12.72
CA SER A 112 -5.61 -29.00 11.39
C SER A 112 -4.31 -28.23 11.11
N GLY A 113 -3.27 -28.96 10.71
CA GLY A 113 -1.89 -28.48 10.73
C GLY A 113 -1.67 -27.22 9.91
N LEU A 114 -1.27 -26.14 10.58
CA LEU A 114 -0.49 -25.06 9.98
C LEU A 114 0.89 -25.65 9.67
N THR A 115 1.13 -26.03 8.41
CA THR A 115 2.49 -26.28 7.95
C THR A 115 3.09 -24.94 7.54
N THR A 116 3.71 -24.24 8.48
CA THR A 116 4.71 -23.21 8.16
C THR A 116 5.94 -23.93 7.62
N LYS A 117 5.96 -24.25 6.33
CA LYS A 117 7.19 -24.60 5.63
C LYS A 117 7.80 -23.32 5.06
N GLU A 118 9.10 -23.18 5.33
CA GLU A 118 10.06 -22.20 4.80
C GLU A 118 10.08 -20.82 5.46
N MET A 119 10.47 -20.83 6.74
CA MET A 119 11.36 -19.80 7.27
C MET A 119 12.79 -20.06 6.73
N ALA A 120 13.21 -19.32 5.70
CA ALA A 120 14.62 -19.02 5.43
C ALA A 120 14.75 -18.02 4.26
N ASN A 121 14.70 -16.72 4.54
CA ASN A 121 15.56 -15.77 3.82
C ASN A 121 15.90 -14.57 4.72
N PRO A 122 16.93 -14.68 5.58
CA PRO A 122 17.45 -13.53 6.28
C PRO A 122 18.41 -12.80 5.34
N THR A 123 17.87 -11.97 4.45
CA THR A 123 18.70 -10.96 3.77
C THR A 123 18.16 -9.58 4.10
N ILE A 124 18.34 -9.18 5.38
CA ILE A 124 18.45 -7.76 5.71
C ILE A 124 19.77 -7.30 5.08
N ARG A 125 19.70 -6.65 3.92
CA ARG A 125 20.83 -5.89 3.36
C ARG A 125 20.39 -4.46 3.08
N HIS A 126 20.46 -3.62 4.10
CA HIS A 126 20.97 -2.26 3.93
C HIS A 126 21.86 -2.00 5.15
N PRO A 127 23.18 -1.86 4.95
CA PRO A 127 23.71 -0.51 4.83
C PRO A 127 24.93 -0.40 3.90
N LYS A 128 25.02 0.70 3.15
CA LYS A 128 26.26 1.49 3.07
C LYS A 128 25.90 2.96 3.01
N VAL A 129 25.92 3.57 4.18
CA VAL A 129 26.32 4.96 4.33
C VAL A 129 27.72 5.08 3.73
N THR A 130 27.92 5.98 2.79
CA THR A 130 29.25 6.53 2.51
C THR A 130 29.06 8.04 2.36
N LEU A 131 29.42 8.74 3.43
CA LEU A 131 29.59 10.19 3.48
C LEU A 131 31.11 10.47 3.42
N ALA A 132 31.45 11.66 2.94
CA ALA A 132 32.78 12.25 2.70
C ALA A 132 33.42 11.82 1.36
N SER A 133 33.85 12.73 0.47
CA SER A 133 34.25 14.14 0.61
C SER A 133 33.86 14.92 -0.65
#